data_AF-A0A0C3GBS1-F1
#
_entry.id   AF-A0A0C3GBS1-F1
#
_cell.length_a   1.000
_cell.length_b   1.000
_cell.length_c   1.000
_cell.angle_alpha   90.00
_cell.angle_beta   90.00
_cell.angle_gamma   90.00
#
_symmetry.space_group_name_H-M   'P 1'
#
loop_
_entity.id
_entity.type
_entity.pdbx_description
1 polymer ?
#
loop_
_entity_poly.entity_id
_entity_poly.type
_entity_poly.pdbx_seq_one_letter_code
_entity_poly.pdbx_strand_id
1 'polypeptide(L)'
;MDAQANQLIIQSLDALGGDEALNQLTGVTYHVPNIYRSRTLMESYSALRADTTIAVGGNQNISFSFASPELQQRIDRFFQTSEFWLVNNPTNLPISFSLVVEDGEDGFACYVQGNNYVFDPVTARGGYVDVYDRILDLTVILNPQTHLPYIIRSIEDHYIFGKSYHDLVVYNYTSVSGIQFPRRFKTMYNHDSLLEDFIVTDIDVNPKFAPEFFQGLNASQSPTPKTAPARISGYGHAEIGEYSFNRIWGGEYTGTLANLSATHPDPSLPNIWHLQFLDSPLWQQMVMEFEHGVIVVDAPPHQNQLVIKWVNDALKKPITHFWPTHHHHDHTYAAKEFVEIGAKIITPKVAVPHWSYIPGAQLEIFGNEPFVYKDDTLQARFHWSQEGVHSDDFTYATITKANPRCNDSMVIIEADAWSPGIVGFEFDQAEALDWVRQIVADGVARNGIVWPIHGSPTPLTELFELTGYEYPNYSVCDMMSGPPLC
;
A
#
# COMPACT_ATOMS: atom_id res chain seq x y z
N MET A 1 -30.56 18.28 -19.06
CA MET A 1 -29.30 17.90 -19.74
C MET A 1 -29.15 18.78 -20.97
N ASP A 2 -27.97 19.37 -21.14
CA ASP A 2 -27.68 20.40 -22.14
C ASP A 2 -27.67 19.82 -23.56
N ALA A 3 -28.13 20.58 -24.57
CA ALA A 3 -28.28 20.08 -25.95
C ALA A 3 -26.93 19.61 -26.55
N GLN A 4 -25.81 20.20 -26.10
CA GLN A 4 -24.46 19.82 -26.48
C GLN A 4 -24.03 18.46 -25.91
N ALA A 5 -24.43 18.13 -24.68
CA ALA A 5 -24.06 16.85 -24.05
C ALA A 5 -24.74 15.68 -24.76
N ASN A 6 -26.03 15.83 -25.11
CA ASN A 6 -26.75 14.82 -25.88
C ASN A 6 -26.12 14.59 -27.26
N GLN A 7 -25.68 15.67 -27.93
CA GLN A 7 -25.02 15.55 -29.23
C GLN A 7 -23.69 14.77 -29.13
N LEU A 8 -22.90 15.02 -28.08
CA LEU A 8 -21.64 14.30 -27.84
C LEU A 8 -21.88 12.79 -27.61
N ILE A 9 -22.92 12.44 -26.85
CA ILE A 9 -23.30 11.04 -26.62
C ILE A 9 -23.67 10.36 -27.93
N ILE A 10 -24.53 10.97 -28.75
CA ILE A 10 -24.93 10.43 -30.05
C ILE A 10 -23.72 10.22 -30.96
N GLN A 11 -22.83 11.23 -31.06
CA GLN A 11 -21.60 11.12 -31.85
C GLN A 11 -20.70 9.98 -31.37
N SER A 12 -20.64 9.75 -30.05
CA SER A 12 -19.86 8.66 -29.49
C SER A 12 -20.46 7.29 -29.78
N LEU A 13 -21.79 7.15 -29.65
CA LEU A 13 -22.51 5.92 -29.99
C LEU A 13 -22.34 5.58 -31.48
N ASP A 14 -22.49 6.57 -32.35
CA ASP A 14 -22.24 6.43 -33.80
C ASP A 14 -20.80 6.00 -34.08
N ALA A 15 -19.82 6.62 -33.43
CA ALA A 15 -18.41 6.29 -33.57
C ALA A 15 -18.07 4.87 -33.07
N LEU A 16 -18.73 4.42 -32.00
CA LEU A 16 -18.55 3.08 -31.44
C LEU A 16 -19.12 1.97 -32.32
N GLY A 17 -20.04 2.28 -33.25
CA GLY A 17 -20.66 1.30 -34.15
C GLY A 17 -22.15 1.53 -34.42
N GLY A 18 -22.75 2.52 -33.74
CA GLY A 18 -24.16 2.87 -33.84
C GLY A 18 -25.09 1.94 -33.05
N ASP A 19 -26.31 2.41 -32.80
CA ASP A 19 -27.30 1.73 -31.96
C ASP A 19 -27.59 0.29 -32.40
N GLU A 20 -27.68 0.03 -33.72
CA GLU A 20 -28.01 -1.31 -34.22
C GLU A 20 -26.95 -2.34 -33.85
N ALA A 21 -25.66 -2.02 -34.06
CA ALA A 21 -24.57 -2.93 -33.75
C ALA A 21 -24.42 -3.11 -32.24
N LEU A 22 -24.52 -2.02 -31.47
CA LEU A 22 -24.41 -2.06 -30.01
C LEU A 22 -25.55 -2.86 -29.37
N ASN A 23 -26.79 -2.76 -29.87
CA ASN A 23 -27.92 -3.54 -29.36
C ASN A 23 -27.86 -5.03 -29.70
N GLN A 24 -27.02 -5.44 -30.67
CA GLN A 24 -26.77 -6.84 -30.99
C GLN A 24 -25.67 -7.46 -30.13
N LEU A 25 -25.02 -6.67 -29.27
CA LEU A 25 -23.95 -7.12 -28.40
C LEU A 25 -24.54 -7.86 -27.18
N THR A 26 -24.31 -9.17 -27.11
CA THR A 26 -24.69 -10.03 -25.98
C THR A 26 -23.51 -10.36 -25.08
N GLY A 27 -22.28 -10.18 -25.56
CA GLY A 27 -21.08 -10.36 -24.76
C GLY A 27 -19.79 -10.06 -25.52
N VAL A 28 -18.70 -9.89 -24.79
CA VAL A 28 -17.37 -9.59 -25.32
C VAL A 28 -16.32 -10.33 -24.50
N THR A 29 -15.30 -10.89 -25.14
CA THR A 29 -14.07 -11.32 -24.45
C THR A 29 -12.87 -10.60 -25.04
N TYR A 30 -12.10 -9.92 -24.19
CA TYR A 30 -10.80 -9.35 -24.51
C TYR A 30 -9.69 -10.34 -24.16
N HIS A 31 -8.82 -10.65 -25.11
CA HIS A 31 -7.66 -11.54 -24.91
C HIS A 31 -6.35 -10.77 -24.81
N VAL A 32 -5.65 -10.94 -23.69
CA VAL A 32 -4.36 -10.30 -23.38
C VAL A 32 -3.31 -11.38 -23.12
N PRO A 33 -2.65 -11.94 -24.14
CA PRO A 33 -1.83 -13.14 -23.99
C PRO A 33 -0.45 -12.91 -23.37
N ASN A 34 0.13 -11.71 -23.44
CA ASN A 34 1.55 -11.50 -23.13
C ASN A 34 1.93 -10.20 -22.42
N ILE A 35 1.06 -9.17 -22.42
CA ILE A 35 1.44 -7.83 -21.95
C ILE A 35 0.56 -7.46 -20.79
N TYR A 36 1.06 -7.72 -19.60
CA TYR A 36 0.52 -7.22 -18.34
C TYR A 36 1.70 -6.81 -17.46
N ARG A 37 1.81 -5.52 -17.15
CA ARG A 37 2.75 -5.00 -16.15
C ARG A 37 1.97 -4.13 -15.19
N SER A 38 2.30 -4.26 -13.91
CA SER A 38 1.69 -3.46 -12.85
C SER A 38 2.76 -2.86 -11.94
N ARG A 39 2.50 -1.65 -11.46
CA ARG A 39 3.31 -0.89 -10.52
C ARG A 39 2.41 -0.29 -9.45
N THR A 40 2.99 0.03 -8.31
CA THR A 40 2.27 0.61 -7.20
C THR A 40 2.84 1.99 -6.86
N LEU A 41 2.02 2.85 -6.24
CA LEU A 41 2.50 4.07 -5.59
C LEU A 41 2.93 3.75 -4.16
N MET A 42 2.10 3.00 -3.44
CA MET A 42 2.32 2.54 -2.07
C MET A 42 3.71 1.97 -1.75
N GLU A 43 4.30 1.15 -2.61
CA GLU A 43 5.60 0.47 -2.35
C GLU A 43 6.74 1.04 -3.21
N SER A 44 6.59 2.25 -3.73
CA SER A 44 7.59 2.83 -4.63
C SER A 44 8.94 2.97 -3.90
N TYR A 45 10.05 2.78 -4.60
CA TYR A 45 11.33 3.19 -4.02
C TYR A 45 11.36 4.72 -3.91
N SER A 46 10.86 5.42 -4.94
CA SER A 46 10.78 6.87 -4.93
C SER A 46 9.44 7.41 -4.46
N ALA A 47 9.47 8.33 -3.49
CA ALA A 47 8.27 8.94 -2.90
C ALA A 47 7.33 9.68 -3.87
N LEU A 48 7.74 9.88 -5.14
CA LEU A 48 7.01 10.67 -6.14
C LEU A 48 6.73 9.91 -7.44
N ARG A 49 7.07 8.62 -7.55
CA ARG A 49 6.91 7.87 -8.81
C ARG A 49 6.55 6.43 -8.53
N ALA A 50 5.56 5.91 -9.25
CA ALA A 50 5.35 4.48 -9.37
C ALA A 50 6.51 3.81 -10.13
N ASP A 51 7.57 3.43 -9.42
CA ASP A 51 8.78 2.79 -9.96
C ASP A 51 8.93 1.32 -9.52
N THR A 52 8.31 0.93 -8.42
CA THR A 52 8.23 -0.46 -7.98
C THR A 52 7.25 -1.24 -8.85
N THR A 53 7.75 -2.32 -9.45
CA THR A 53 6.94 -3.25 -10.23
C THR A 53 6.39 -4.34 -9.32
N ILE A 54 5.10 -4.66 -9.44
CA ILE A 54 4.39 -5.69 -8.63
C ILE A 54 4.11 -6.95 -9.48
N ALA A 55 3.92 -6.80 -10.78
CA ALA A 55 4.03 -7.91 -11.73
C ALA A 55 4.82 -7.52 -12.98
N VAL A 56 5.74 -8.40 -13.36
CA VAL A 56 6.68 -8.21 -14.48
C VAL A 56 6.14 -8.73 -15.81
N GLY A 57 5.12 -9.60 -15.75
CA GLY A 57 4.49 -10.19 -16.92
C GLY A 57 3.23 -10.96 -16.54
N GLY A 58 2.46 -11.36 -17.55
CA GLY A 58 1.23 -12.10 -17.33
C GLY A 58 0.34 -12.11 -18.55
N ASN A 59 -0.83 -12.74 -18.38
CA ASN A 59 -1.92 -12.73 -19.32
C ASN A 59 -3.25 -12.54 -18.59
N GLN A 60 -4.25 -12.09 -19.32
CA GLN A 60 -5.61 -12.04 -18.82
C GLN A 60 -6.64 -12.18 -19.93
N ASN A 61 -7.79 -12.74 -19.58
CA ASN A 61 -9.00 -12.61 -20.35
C ASN A 61 -10.02 -11.83 -19.53
N ILE A 62 -10.65 -10.83 -20.15
CA ILE A 62 -11.72 -10.05 -19.51
C ILE A 62 -12.97 -10.28 -20.35
N SER A 63 -13.94 -10.96 -19.76
CA SER A 63 -15.20 -11.31 -20.40
C SER A 63 -16.34 -10.50 -19.80
N PHE A 64 -17.25 -10.03 -20.64
CA PHE A 64 -18.47 -9.33 -20.27
C PHE A 64 -19.67 -10.02 -20.90
N SER A 65 -20.78 -10.09 -20.16
CA SER A 65 -22.08 -10.52 -20.67
C SER A 65 -23.09 -9.39 -20.49
N PHE A 66 -23.88 -9.16 -21.54
CA PHE A 66 -24.97 -8.19 -21.60
C PHE A 66 -26.32 -8.90 -21.84
N ALA A 67 -26.36 -10.22 -21.65
CA ALA A 67 -27.56 -11.03 -21.86
C ALA A 67 -28.62 -10.82 -20.76
N SER A 68 -28.24 -10.17 -19.67
CA SER A 68 -29.11 -9.83 -18.54
C SER A 68 -29.14 -8.31 -18.35
N PRO A 69 -30.14 -7.76 -17.63
CA PRO A 69 -30.14 -6.34 -17.25
C PRO A 69 -28.95 -5.94 -16.37
N GLU A 70 -28.38 -6.92 -15.66
CA GLU A 70 -27.20 -6.78 -14.81
C GLU A 70 -25.94 -7.09 -15.63
N LEU A 71 -24.91 -6.24 -15.47
CA LEU A 71 -23.59 -6.46 -16.03
C LEU A 71 -22.92 -7.62 -15.30
N GLN A 72 -22.52 -8.62 -16.08
CA GLN A 72 -21.69 -9.72 -15.60
C GLN A 72 -20.30 -9.61 -16.20
N GLN A 73 -19.28 -9.72 -15.36
CA GLN A 73 -17.89 -9.68 -15.74
C GLN A 73 -17.15 -10.89 -15.18
N ARG A 74 -16.17 -11.39 -15.94
CA ARG A 74 -15.20 -12.35 -15.45
C ARG A 74 -13.79 -11.95 -15.88
N ILE A 75 -12.87 -11.99 -14.93
CA ILE A 75 -11.45 -11.71 -15.12
C ILE A 75 -10.70 -13.00 -14.80
N ASP A 76 -10.20 -13.66 -15.84
CA ASP A 76 -9.24 -14.76 -15.68
C ASP A 76 -7.84 -14.17 -15.85
N ARG A 77 -7.03 -14.19 -14.80
CA ARG A 77 -5.74 -13.49 -14.78
C ARG A 77 -4.64 -14.42 -14.28
N PHE A 78 -3.52 -14.39 -14.98
CA PHE A 78 -2.27 -15.03 -14.59
C PHE A 78 -1.17 -13.98 -14.63
N PHE A 79 -0.33 -13.90 -13.60
CA PHE A 79 0.85 -13.03 -13.66
C PHE A 79 2.03 -13.61 -12.90
N GLN A 80 3.22 -13.18 -13.34
CA GLN A 80 4.47 -13.37 -12.64
C GLN A 80 4.70 -12.18 -11.72
N THR A 81 4.80 -12.45 -10.42
CA THR A 81 5.23 -11.47 -9.41
C THR A 81 6.66 -10.99 -9.70
N SER A 82 6.93 -9.75 -9.34
CA SER A 82 8.29 -9.19 -9.35
C SER A 82 9.12 -9.72 -8.18
N GLU A 83 10.41 -9.40 -8.20
CA GLU A 83 11.33 -9.71 -7.11
C GLU A 83 10.97 -8.99 -5.80
N PHE A 84 10.23 -7.88 -5.89
CA PHE A 84 9.70 -7.16 -4.71
C PHE A 84 8.94 -8.09 -3.75
N TRP A 85 8.20 -9.06 -4.28
CA TRP A 85 7.42 -10.00 -3.47
C TRP A 85 8.20 -11.25 -3.02
N LEU A 86 9.53 -11.32 -3.24
CA LEU A 86 10.31 -12.47 -2.77
C LEU A 86 10.27 -12.64 -1.25
N VAL A 87 10.09 -11.54 -0.52
CA VAL A 87 9.93 -11.57 0.93
C VAL A 87 8.62 -12.19 1.38
N ASN A 88 7.59 -12.28 0.53
CA ASN A 88 6.31 -12.92 0.90
C ASN A 88 6.00 -14.19 0.07
N ASN A 89 6.70 -14.36 -1.04
CA ASN A 89 6.62 -15.50 -1.93
C ASN A 89 8.05 -15.86 -2.37
N PRO A 90 8.82 -16.56 -1.52
CA PRO A 90 10.25 -16.78 -1.74
C PRO A 90 10.51 -17.72 -2.91
N THR A 91 9.51 -18.54 -3.24
CA THR A 91 9.52 -19.42 -4.41
C THR A 91 9.16 -18.69 -5.70
N ASN A 92 8.78 -17.41 -5.62
CA ASN A 92 8.32 -16.56 -6.72
C ASN A 92 7.26 -17.24 -7.62
N LEU A 93 6.35 -17.98 -6.98
CA LEU A 93 5.31 -18.72 -7.70
C LEU A 93 4.36 -17.73 -8.40
N PRO A 94 4.04 -17.96 -9.68
CA PRO A 94 3.07 -17.11 -10.36
C PRO A 94 1.69 -17.28 -9.74
N ILE A 95 0.92 -16.21 -9.75
CA ILE A 95 -0.45 -16.18 -9.22
C ILE A 95 -1.42 -16.29 -10.39
N SER A 96 -2.45 -17.11 -10.20
CA SER A 96 -3.52 -17.33 -11.17
C SER A 96 -4.86 -17.32 -10.45
N PHE A 97 -5.79 -16.50 -10.94
CA PHE A 97 -7.12 -16.41 -10.36
C PHE A 97 -8.20 -16.17 -11.43
N SER A 98 -9.43 -16.48 -11.04
CA SER A 98 -10.64 -16.10 -11.77
C SER A 98 -11.55 -15.33 -10.83
N LEU A 99 -11.80 -14.06 -11.14
CA LEU A 99 -12.72 -13.18 -10.42
C LEU A 99 -13.99 -13.00 -11.25
N VAL A 100 -15.14 -13.31 -10.65
CA VAL A 100 -16.46 -13.06 -11.23
C VAL A 100 -17.09 -11.87 -10.52
N VAL A 101 -17.68 -10.96 -11.28
CA VAL A 101 -18.41 -9.80 -10.78
C VAL A 101 -19.79 -9.78 -11.41
N GLU A 102 -20.81 -9.54 -10.60
CA GLU A 102 -22.19 -9.31 -11.03
C GLU A 102 -22.67 -8.04 -10.35
N ASP A 103 -23.20 -7.09 -11.11
CA ASP A 103 -23.83 -5.90 -10.54
C ASP A 103 -25.27 -6.18 -10.09
N GLY A 104 -26.00 -5.14 -9.68
CA GLY A 104 -27.38 -5.28 -9.20
C GLY A 104 -27.53 -5.23 -7.67
N GLU A 105 -28.76 -5.39 -7.18
CA GLU A 105 -29.08 -5.29 -5.76
C GLU A 105 -28.50 -6.47 -4.94
N ASP A 106 -28.46 -7.65 -5.56
CA ASP A 106 -27.87 -8.90 -5.03
C ASP A 106 -26.53 -9.25 -5.70
N GLY A 107 -25.88 -8.24 -6.29
CA GLY A 107 -24.59 -8.34 -6.96
C GLY A 107 -23.48 -8.84 -6.03
N PHE A 108 -22.32 -9.18 -6.59
CA PHE A 108 -21.19 -9.73 -5.83
C PHE A 108 -19.87 -9.64 -6.58
N ALA A 109 -18.77 -9.82 -5.86
CA ALA A 109 -17.46 -10.13 -6.42
C ALA A 109 -16.91 -11.41 -5.78
N CYS A 110 -16.49 -12.39 -6.59
CA CYS A 110 -16.09 -13.71 -6.09
C CYS A 110 -14.89 -14.30 -6.84
N TYR A 111 -13.80 -14.59 -6.11
CA TYR A 111 -12.70 -15.41 -6.59
C TYR A 111 -13.13 -16.88 -6.66
N VAL A 112 -13.58 -17.31 -7.84
CA VAL A 112 -14.04 -18.68 -8.10
C VAL A 112 -12.88 -19.68 -8.27
N GLN A 113 -11.69 -19.16 -8.56
CA GLN A 113 -10.42 -19.90 -8.60
C GLN A 113 -9.29 -19.01 -8.08
N GLY A 114 -8.39 -19.59 -7.29
CA GLY A 114 -7.23 -18.88 -6.75
C GLY A 114 -7.61 -17.68 -5.89
N ASN A 115 -6.65 -16.78 -5.70
CA ASN A 115 -6.80 -15.51 -5.02
C ASN A 115 -5.74 -14.55 -5.58
N ASN A 116 -5.79 -13.28 -5.18
CA ASN A 116 -4.79 -12.28 -5.53
C ASN A 116 -4.06 -11.71 -4.30
N TYR A 117 -4.11 -12.37 -3.15
CA TYR A 117 -3.52 -11.90 -1.90
C TYR A 117 -2.14 -12.57 -1.71
N VAL A 118 -1.06 -11.79 -1.68
CA VAL A 118 0.31 -12.35 -1.74
C VAL A 118 0.70 -13.18 -0.52
N PHE A 119 0.03 -12.97 0.62
CA PHE A 119 0.29 -13.72 1.85
C PHE A 119 -0.48 -15.05 1.92
N ASP A 120 -1.46 -15.27 1.05
CA ASP A 120 -2.16 -16.55 0.97
C ASP A 120 -1.43 -17.53 0.04
N PRO A 121 -1.51 -18.85 0.31
CA PRO A 121 -1.01 -19.84 -0.64
C PRO A 121 -1.63 -19.65 -2.03
N VAL A 122 -0.83 -19.75 -3.09
CA VAL A 122 -1.31 -19.59 -4.48
C VAL A 122 -2.41 -20.60 -4.88
N THR A 123 -2.56 -21.68 -4.12
CA THR A 123 -3.60 -22.69 -4.29
C THR A 123 -4.87 -22.41 -3.48
N ALA A 124 -4.82 -21.47 -2.54
CA ALA A 124 -5.97 -21.07 -1.74
C ALA A 124 -6.97 -20.32 -2.62
N ARG A 125 -8.25 -20.47 -2.32
CA ARG A 125 -9.34 -19.79 -3.02
C ARG A 125 -9.82 -18.62 -2.16
N GLY A 126 -9.93 -17.42 -2.76
CA GLY A 126 -10.31 -16.20 -2.03
C GLY A 126 -11.80 -16.10 -1.66
N GLY A 127 -12.70 -16.66 -2.48
CA GLY A 127 -14.14 -16.55 -2.23
C GLY A 127 -14.73 -15.18 -2.52
N TYR A 128 -15.84 -14.85 -1.86
CA TYR A 128 -16.52 -13.56 -1.97
C TYR A 128 -15.73 -12.44 -1.27
N VAL A 129 -15.57 -11.30 -1.96
CA VAL A 129 -14.74 -10.15 -1.54
C VAL A 129 -15.44 -8.79 -1.77
N ASP A 130 -16.73 -8.85 -2.05
CA ASP A 130 -17.70 -7.80 -2.38
C ASP A 130 -17.20 -6.34 -2.45
N VAL A 131 -17.41 -5.72 -3.62
CA VAL A 131 -17.20 -4.29 -3.87
C VAL A 131 -18.56 -3.65 -4.17
N TYR A 132 -18.90 -2.56 -3.48
CA TYR A 132 -20.16 -1.85 -3.66
C TYR A 132 -19.95 -0.49 -4.31
N ASP A 133 -20.58 -0.27 -5.47
CA ASP A 133 -20.88 1.08 -5.89
C ASP A 133 -22.21 1.17 -6.67
N ARG A 134 -23.23 1.77 -6.04
CA ARG A 134 -24.52 2.07 -6.71
C ARG A 134 -24.44 3.27 -7.65
N ILE A 135 -23.40 4.09 -7.56
CA ILE A 135 -23.22 5.28 -8.40
C ILE A 135 -21.73 5.39 -8.72
N LEU A 136 -21.33 4.82 -9.87
CA LEU A 136 -19.92 4.75 -10.28
C LEU A 136 -19.20 6.12 -10.37
N ASP A 137 -19.94 7.23 -10.39
CA ASP A 137 -19.45 8.62 -10.55
C ASP A 137 -18.32 8.76 -11.58
N LEU A 138 -18.48 8.05 -12.70
CA LEU A 138 -17.49 7.99 -13.75
C LEU A 138 -17.69 9.12 -14.74
N THR A 139 -16.59 9.75 -15.13
CA THR A 139 -16.55 10.67 -16.26
C THR A 139 -15.89 9.99 -17.45
N VAL A 140 -16.60 9.90 -18.58
CA VAL A 140 -16.03 9.43 -19.85
C VAL A 140 -15.61 10.64 -20.68
N ILE A 141 -14.31 10.76 -20.95
CA ILE A 141 -13.72 11.80 -21.79
C ILE A 141 -13.49 11.21 -23.18
N LEU A 142 -14.12 11.83 -24.18
CA LEU A 142 -14.07 11.39 -25.57
C LEU A 142 -12.89 12.04 -26.31
N ASN A 143 -12.30 11.30 -27.25
CA ASN A 143 -11.35 11.87 -28.20
C ASN A 143 -12.09 12.87 -29.12
N PRO A 144 -11.64 14.13 -29.24
CA PRO A 144 -12.38 15.14 -29.99
C PRO A 144 -12.37 14.94 -31.51
N GLN A 145 -11.48 14.10 -32.05
CA GLN A 145 -11.42 13.78 -33.49
C GLN A 145 -12.20 12.52 -33.85
N THR A 146 -12.10 11.47 -33.03
CA THR A 146 -12.73 10.17 -33.32
C THR A 146 -14.07 9.97 -32.61
N HIS A 147 -14.38 10.79 -31.60
CA HIS A 147 -15.53 10.66 -30.70
C HIS A 147 -15.59 9.35 -29.89
N LEU A 148 -14.54 8.52 -29.98
CA LEU A 148 -14.40 7.31 -29.18
C LEU A 148 -13.99 7.65 -27.74
N PRO A 149 -14.37 6.82 -26.74
CA PRO A 149 -13.84 6.95 -25.40
C PRO A 149 -12.31 6.99 -25.38
N TYR A 150 -11.74 7.82 -24.52
CA TYR A 150 -10.30 7.95 -24.38
C TYR A 150 -9.86 7.83 -22.92
N ILE A 151 -10.61 8.43 -22.00
CA ILE A 151 -10.38 8.30 -20.56
C ILE A 151 -11.70 7.96 -19.89
N ILE A 152 -11.71 6.94 -19.05
CA ILE A 152 -12.78 6.67 -18.08
C ILE A 152 -12.20 7.00 -16.71
N ARG A 153 -12.70 8.07 -16.11
CA ARG A 153 -12.16 8.67 -14.88
C ARG A 153 -13.07 8.38 -13.71
N SER A 154 -12.51 7.84 -12.64
CA SER A 154 -13.05 7.98 -11.29
C SER A 154 -12.29 9.06 -10.52
N ILE A 155 -12.98 9.64 -9.55
CA ILE A 155 -12.41 10.58 -8.60
C ILE A 155 -12.49 9.95 -7.22
N GLU A 156 -11.38 9.95 -6.51
CA GLU A 156 -11.30 9.43 -5.15
C GLU A 156 -10.63 10.45 -4.22
N ASP A 157 -10.75 10.23 -2.92
CA ASP A 157 -10.10 11.05 -1.90
C ASP A 157 -9.05 10.21 -1.19
N HIS A 158 -7.80 10.40 -1.59
CA HIS A 158 -6.64 9.68 -1.05
C HIS A 158 -6.16 10.39 0.22
N TYR A 159 -5.82 9.67 1.28
CA TYR A 159 -5.50 10.31 2.57
C TYR A 159 -4.22 11.17 2.52
N ILE A 160 -3.23 10.77 1.71
CA ILE A 160 -2.00 11.53 1.46
C ILE A 160 -2.20 12.57 0.35
N PHE A 161 -2.56 12.14 -0.87
CA PHE A 161 -2.63 13.02 -2.04
C PHE A 161 -3.89 13.90 -2.13
N GLY A 162 -4.88 13.67 -1.26
CA GLY A 162 -6.19 14.30 -1.32
C GLY A 162 -6.99 13.84 -2.54
N LYS A 163 -7.83 14.74 -3.06
CA LYS A 163 -8.65 14.49 -4.23
C LYS A 163 -7.79 14.11 -5.44
N SER A 164 -7.91 12.86 -5.86
CA SER A 164 -7.05 12.24 -6.88
C SER A 164 -7.88 11.68 -8.04
N TYR A 165 -7.23 11.59 -9.20
CA TYR A 165 -7.80 11.02 -10.41
C TYR A 165 -7.27 9.61 -10.63
N HIS A 166 -8.18 8.66 -10.79
CA HIS A 166 -7.87 7.28 -11.17
C HIS A 166 -8.44 7.02 -12.56
N ASP A 167 -7.57 7.14 -13.56
CA ASP A 167 -7.93 7.17 -14.98
C ASP A 167 -7.66 5.81 -15.64
N LEU A 168 -8.69 5.20 -16.24
CA LEU A 168 -8.52 4.16 -17.25
C LEU A 168 -8.41 4.82 -18.63
N VAL A 169 -7.21 4.87 -19.19
CA VAL A 169 -6.94 5.40 -20.52
C VAL A 169 -7.02 4.28 -21.56
N VAL A 170 -7.88 4.46 -22.56
CA VAL A 170 -8.13 3.48 -23.61
C VAL A 170 -7.87 4.07 -24.99
N TYR A 171 -7.18 3.33 -25.85
CA TYR A 171 -6.87 3.79 -27.21
C TYR A 171 -6.51 2.64 -28.16
N ASN A 172 -6.09 3.00 -29.38
CA ASN A 172 -5.74 2.08 -30.45
C ASN A 172 -6.90 1.14 -30.81
N TYR A 173 -8.04 1.75 -31.17
CA TYR A 173 -9.27 1.02 -31.45
C TYR A 173 -9.17 0.15 -32.71
N THR A 174 -9.88 -0.97 -32.69
CA THR A 174 -10.10 -1.84 -33.86
C THR A 174 -11.59 -2.11 -34.04
N SER A 175 -12.02 -2.26 -35.29
CA SER A 175 -13.38 -2.67 -35.59
C SER A 175 -13.51 -4.19 -35.58
N VAL A 176 -14.49 -4.71 -34.85
CA VAL A 176 -14.90 -6.13 -34.86
C VAL A 176 -16.41 -6.16 -34.98
N SER A 177 -16.94 -6.84 -36.00
CA SER A 177 -18.39 -6.90 -36.27
C SER A 177 -19.08 -5.53 -36.33
N GLY A 178 -18.39 -4.51 -36.84
CA GLY A 178 -18.91 -3.15 -36.96
C GLY A 178 -18.79 -2.29 -35.69
N ILE A 179 -18.30 -2.85 -34.57
CA ILE A 179 -18.14 -2.16 -33.30
C ILE A 179 -16.66 -1.82 -33.06
N GLN A 180 -16.37 -0.63 -32.55
CA GLN A 180 -15.03 -0.19 -32.18
C GLN A 180 -14.68 -0.61 -30.76
N PHE A 181 -13.59 -1.35 -30.63
CA PHE A 181 -13.07 -1.82 -29.35
C PHE A 181 -11.63 -1.31 -29.12
N PRO A 182 -11.30 -0.79 -27.93
CA PRO A 182 -9.94 -0.37 -27.63
C PRO A 182 -9.01 -1.59 -27.53
N ARG A 183 -7.75 -1.42 -27.95
CA ARG A 183 -6.72 -2.47 -27.85
C ARG A 183 -5.63 -2.19 -26.84
N ARG A 184 -5.52 -0.97 -26.34
CA ARG A 184 -4.52 -0.58 -25.35
C ARG A 184 -5.22 0.06 -24.16
N PHE A 185 -4.90 -0.44 -22.98
CA PHE A 185 -5.50 -0.02 -21.72
C PHE A 185 -4.36 0.36 -20.78
N LYS A 186 -4.52 1.51 -20.11
CA LYS A 186 -3.60 1.98 -19.09
C LYS A 186 -4.36 2.47 -17.88
N THR A 187 -3.94 2.06 -16.70
CA THR A 187 -4.40 2.68 -15.44
C THR A 187 -3.39 3.74 -15.06
N MET A 188 -3.84 5.00 -15.00
CA MET A 188 -3.03 6.17 -14.68
C MET A 188 -3.56 6.82 -13.40
N TYR A 189 -2.69 7.02 -12.43
CA TYR A 189 -2.99 7.79 -11.22
C TYR A 189 -2.47 9.21 -11.36
N ASN A 190 -3.31 10.21 -11.02
CA ASN A 190 -2.98 11.63 -11.09
C ASN A 190 -2.29 12.08 -12.40
N HIS A 191 -2.65 11.40 -13.50
CA HIS A 191 -2.18 11.59 -14.89
C HIS A 191 -0.73 11.22 -15.20
N ASP A 192 0.15 11.04 -14.23
CA ASP A 192 1.59 10.82 -14.46
C ASP A 192 2.08 9.43 -14.02
N SER A 193 1.34 8.78 -13.13
CA SER A 193 1.75 7.52 -12.51
C SER A 193 1.07 6.35 -13.20
N LEU A 194 1.83 5.64 -14.05
CA LEU A 194 1.34 4.45 -14.75
C LEU A 194 1.33 3.25 -13.81
N LEU A 195 0.13 2.84 -13.39
CA LEU A 195 -0.08 1.70 -12.50
C LEU A 195 -0.24 0.39 -13.25
N GLU A 196 -0.95 0.37 -14.38
CA GLU A 196 -1.17 -0.84 -15.17
C GLU A 196 -1.09 -0.54 -16.65
N ASP A 197 -0.55 -1.46 -17.45
CA ASP A 197 -0.50 -1.31 -18.91
C ASP A 197 -0.61 -2.66 -19.64
N PHE A 198 -1.65 -2.82 -20.47
CA PHE A 198 -1.87 -4.07 -21.22
C PHE A 198 -2.38 -3.89 -22.65
N ILE A 199 -2.13 -4.90 -23.50
CA ILE A 199 -2.57 -4.93 -24.91
C ILE A 199 -3.51 -6.09 -25.16
N VAL A 200 -4.69 -5.77 -25.69
CA VAL A 200 -5.60 -6.76 -26.25
C VAL A 200 -5.14 -7.12 -27.66
N THR A 201 -4.88 -8.40 -27.86
CA THR A 201 -4.49 -8.93 -29.17
C THR A 201 -5.65 -9.44 -29.99
N ASP A 202 -6.68 -9.94 -29.31
CA ASP A 202 -7.85 -10.56 -29.94
C ASP A 202 -9.13 -10.24 -29.15
N ILE A 203 -10.27 -10.21 -29.85
CA ILE A 203 -11.57 -9.82 -29.29
C ILE A 203 -12.65 -10.74 -29.86
N ASP A 204 -13.28 -11.51 -28.98
CA ASP A 204 -14.47 -12.28 -29.32
C ASP A 204 -15.72 -11.43 -29.09
N VAL A 205 -16.55 -11.31 -30.12
CA VAL A 205 -17.86 -10.64 -30.05
C VAL A 205 -18.95 -11.69 -30.03
N ASN A 206 -19.87 -11.57 -29.09
CA ASN A 206 -20.95 -12.52 -28.82
C ASN A 206 -20.48 -13.98 -28.65
N PRO A 207 -19.42 -14.24 -27.85
CA PRO A 207 -19.00 -15.60 -27.56
C PRO A 207 -20.12 -16.34 -26.81
N LYS A 208 -20.12 -17.67 -26.96
CA LYS A 208 -21.04 -18.54 -26.23
C LYS A 208 -20.42 -18.90 -24.89
N PHE A 209 -20.87 -18.26 -23.83
CA PHE A 209 -20.47 -18.60 -22.47
C PHE A 209 -21.23 -19.83 -21.95
N ALA A 210 -20.55 -20.66 -21.16
CA ALA A 210 -21.21 -21.72 -20.41
C ALA A 210 -22.16 -21.12 -19.35
N PRO A 211 -23.27 -21.79 -18.98
CA PRO A 211 -24.23 -21.25 -18.00
C PRO A 211 -23.62 -20.87 -16.65
N GLU A 212 -22.57 -21.57 -16.24
CA GLU A 212 -21.84 -21.39 -14.98
C GLU A 212 -20.68 -20.38 -15.07
N PHE A 213 -20.41 -19.81 -16.25
CA PHE A 213 -19.18 -19.05 -16.51
C PHE A 213 -19.07 -17.79 -15.64
N PHE A 214 -20.19 -17.11 -15.39
CA PHE A 214 -20.31 -15.93 -14.53
C PHE A 214 -20.96 -16.23 -13.17
N GLN A 215 -20.99 -17.49 -12.74
CA GLN A 215 -21.56 -17.83 -11.43
C GLN A 215 -20.51 -17.75 -10.33
N GLY A 216 -20.88 -17.16 -9.19
CA GLY A 216 -20.10 -17.23 -7.97
C GLY A 216 -20.05 -18.65 -7.36
N LEU A 217 -19.25 -18.82 -6.31
CA LEU A 217 -19.15 -20.10 -5.63
C LEU A 217 -20.42 -20.46 -4.85
N ASN A 218 -20.71 -21.76 -4.77
CA ASN A 218 -21.68 -22.26 -3.80
C ASN A 218 -21.19 -21.99 -2.37
N ALA A 219 -22.11 -21.78 -1.43
CA ALA A 219 -21.79 -21.45 -0.04
C ALA A 219 -20.85 -22.48 0.63
N SER A 220 -20.96 -23.77 0.27
CA SER A 220 -20.11 -24.84 0.81
C SER A 220 -18.68 -24.86 0.24
N GLN A 221 -18.39 -24.04 -0.78
CA GLN A 221 -17.12 -24.00 -1.51
C GLN A 221 -16.37 -22.67 -1.34
N SER A 222 -16.99 -21.69 -0.68
CA SER A 222 -16.42 -20.36 -0.44
C SER A 222 -15.92 -20.26 1.00
N PRO A 223 -14.71 -19.71 1.25
CA PRO A 223 -14.26 -19.40 2.61
C PRO A 223 -15.05 -18.27 3.25
N THR A 224 -15.63 -17.38 2.45
CA THR A 224 -16.40 -16.20 2.87
C THR A 224 -17.86 -16.32 2.41
N PRO A 225 -18.82 -15.77 3.17
CA PRO A 225 -20.23 -15.81 2.77
C PRO A 225 -20.49 -14.89 1.57
N LYS A 226 -21.48 -15.24 0.74
CA LYS A 226 -22.04 -14.28 -0.23
C LYS A 226 -22.84 -13.23 0.53
N THR A 227 -22.43 -11.98 0.44
CA THR A 227 -23.16 -10.84 0.99
C THR A 227 -23.45 -9.82 -0.10
N ALA A 228 -24.55 -9.07 0.03
CA ALA A 228 -24.75 -7.94 -0.86
C ALA A 228 -23.67 -6.89 -0.54
N PRO A 229 -22.97 -6.34 -1.53
CA PRO A 229 -21.94 -5.34 -1.30
C PRO A 229 -22.50 -4.15 -0.50
N ALA A 230 -21.73 -3.65 0.47
CA ALA A 230 -22.08 -2.48 1.26
C ALA A 230 -20.85 -1.61 1.51
N ARG A 231 -21.06 -0.30 1.70
CA ARG A 231 -19.98 0.59 2.16
C ARG A 231 -19.63 0.28 3.60
N ILE A 232 -18.34 0.15 3.86
CA ILE A 232 -17.79 0.03 5.21
C ILE A 232 -17.36 1.43 5.65
N SER A 233 -17.79 1.83 6.85
CA SER A 233 -17.42 3.14 7.40
C SER A 233 -15.92 3.21 7.65
N GLY A 234 -15.29 4.29 7.21
CA GLY A 234 -13.84 4.51 7.37
C GLY A 234 -12.99 4.00 6.23
N TYR A 235 -13.54 3.21 5.30
CA TYR A 235 -12.83 2.70 4.13
C TYR A 235 -13.24 3.43 2.85
N GLY A 236 -12.25 3.89 2.08
CA GLY A 236 -12.43 4.58 0.81
C GLY A 236 -12.00 3.74 -0.39
N HIS A 237 -12.44 4.13 -1.59
CA HIS A 237 -12.00 3.50 -2.84
C HIS A 237 -10.49 3.62 -3.08
N ALA A 238 -9.88 4.74 -2.70
CA ALA A 238 -8.44 4.95 -2.83
C ALA A 238 -7.65 3.90 -2.06
N GLU A 239 -8.03 3.66 -0.81
CA GLU A 239 -7.35 2.72 0.08
C GLU A 239 -7.56 1.27 -0.40
N ILE A 240 -8.82 0.85 -0.52
CA ILE A 240 -9.14 -0.52 -0.95
C ILE A 240 -8.53 -0.79 -2.33
N GLY A 241 -8.64 0.17 -3.24
CA GLY A 241 -8.14 0.08 -4.60
C GLY A 241 -6.63 -0.10 -4.65
N GLU A 242 -5.88 0.73 -3.93
CA GLU A 242 -4.43 0.64 -3.89
C GLU A 242 -3.94 -0.66 -3.23
N TYR A 243 -4.47 -1.02 -2.06
CA TYR A 243 -4.11 -2.28 -1.38
C TYR A 243 -4.49 -3.51 -2.20
N SER A 244 -5.63 -3.47 -2.91
CA SER A 244 -6.04 -4.56 -3.80
C SER A 244 -5.15 -4.66 -5.04
N PHE A 245 -4.75 -3.52 -5.61
CA PHE A 245 -3.85 -3.45 -6.75
C PHE A 245 -2.45 -3.95 -6.38
N ASN A 246 -2.03 -3.62 -5.15
CA ASN A 246 -0.80 -4.05 -4.52
C ASN A 246 -0.89 -5.46 -3.91
N ARG A 247 -2.06 -6.12 -3.97
CA ARG A 247 -2.27 -7.54 -3.58
C ARG A 247 -2.12 -7.84 -2.10
N ILE A 248 -2.29 -6.83 -1.26
CA ILE A 248 -2.17 -6.93 0.20
C ILE A 248 -3.46 -6.50 0.90
N TRP A 249 -4.56 -6.37 0.16
CA TRP A 249 -5.89 -6.21 0.74
C TRP A 249 -6.36 -7.54 1.36
N GLY A 250 -6.18 -7.66 2.68
CA GLY A 250 -6.64 -8.80 3.48
C GLY A 250 -8.05 -8.63 4.09
N GLY A 251 -8.68 -7.47 3.89
CA GLY A 251 -9.95 -7.09 4.50
C GLY A 251 -9.82 -6.00 5.56
N GLU A 252 -10.90 -5.76 6.28
CA GLU A 252 -10.97 -4.72 7.32
C GLU A 252 -10.00 -4.99 8.48
N TYR A 253 -9.42 -3.92 9.02
CA TYR A 253 -8.59 -3.94 10.20
C TYR A 253 -9.42 -4.31 11.43
N THR A 254 -8.98 -5.33 12.16
CA THR A 254 -9.72 -5.90 13.29
C THR A 254 -9.23 -5.44 14.66
N GLY A 255 -8.15 -4.66 14.71
CA GLY A 255 -7.51 -4.28 15.98
C GLY A 255 -8.38 -3.36 16.83
N THR A 256 -8.32 -3.55 18.16
CA THR A 256 -9.12 -2.74 19.10
C THR A 256 -8.30 -2.26 20.29
N LEU A 257 -8.68 -1.10 20.85
CA LEU A 257 -8.03 -0.55 22.04
C LEU A 257 -8.13 -1.48 23.26
N ALA A 258 -9.18 -2.30 23.36
CA ALA A 258 -9.35 -3.26 24.45
C ALA A 258 -8.30 -4.39 24.41
N ASN A 259 -7.78 -4.70 23.22
CA ASN A 259 -6.74 -5.70 22.97
C ASN A 259 -5.37 -5.08 22.70
N LEU A 260 -5.21 -3.78 22.96
CA LEU A 260 -3.92 -3.12 22.88
C LEU A 260 -3.04 -3.51 24.07
N SER A 261 -1.88 -4.10 23.78
CA SER A 261 -0.79 -4.31 24.71
C SER A 261 0.18 -3.13 24.62
N ALA A 262 0.55 -2.56 25.76
CA ALA A 262 1.56 -1.49 25.86
C ALA A 262 2.68 -1.95 26.79
N THR A 263 3.90 -2.04 26.28
CA THR A 263 5.05 -2.58 27.03
C THR A 263 6.31 -1.73 26.88
N HIS A 264 7.30 -2.00 27.73
CA HIS A 264 8.65 -1.46 27.65
C HIS A 264 9.64 -2.62 27.47
N PRO A 265 9.93 -3.05 26.23
CA PRO A 265 10.89 -4.13 25.99
C PRO A 265 12.27 -3.88 26.63
N ASP A 266 12.67 -2.61 26.79
CA ASP A 266 13.87 -2.21 27.54
C ASP A 266 13.50 -1.41 28.81
N PRO A 267 13.61 -2.02 30.01
CA PRO A 267 13.30 -1.35 31.28
C PRO A 267 14.17 -0.13 31.59
N SER A 268 15.32 0.03 30.92
CA SER A 268 16.22 1.17 31.12
C SER A 268 15.77 2.44 30.37
N LEU A 269 14.82 2.30 29.45
CA LEU A 269 14.20 3.36 28.66
C LEU A 269 12.66 3.32 28.85
N PRO A 270 12.16 3.60 30.07
CA PRO A 270 10.73 3.46 30.40
C PRO A 270 9.82 4.48 29.69
N ASN A 271 10.39 5.43 28.96
CA ASN A 271 9.65 6.44 28.21
C ASN A 271 9.46 6.05 26.73
N ILE A 272 9.88 4.86 26.33
CA ILE A 272 9.60 4.30 24.99
C ILE A 272 8.58 3.18 25.16
N TRP A 273 7.47 3.30 24.46
CA TRP A 273 6.36 2.37 24.51
C TRP A 273 6.28 1.57 23.22
N HIS A 274 6.25 0.25 23.35
CA HIS A 274 5.91 -0.67 22.27
C HIS A 274 4.43 -1.04 22.38
N LEU A 275 3.67 -0.73 21.34
CA LEU A 275 2.23 -0.88 21.26
C LEU A 275 1.88 -1.99 20.25
N GLN A 276 1.15 -3.01 20.70
CA GLN A 276 0.74 -4.14 19.87
C GLN A 276 -0.76 -4.41 20.01
N PHE A 277 -1.50 -4.39 18.91
CA PHE A 277 -2.89 -4.82 18.87
C PHE A 277 -2.93 -6.35 18.74
N LEU A 278 -3.24 -7.06 19.83
CA LEU A 278 -3.15 -8.53 19.88
C LEU A 278 -4.15 -9.24 18.97
N ASP A 279 -5.23 -8.56 18.62
CA ASP A 279 -6.27 -8.97 17.67
C ASP A 279 -5.99 -8.55 16.22
N SER A 280 -4.85 -7.90 15.96
CA SER A 280 -4.32 -7.60 14.62
C SER A 280 -2.81 -7.31 14.65
N PRO A 281 -1.97 -8.32 14.94
CA PRO A 281 -0.58 -8.10 15.38
C PRO A 281 0.43 -7.84 14.25
N LEU A 282 -0.01 -7.64 13.01
CA LEU A 282 0.89 -7.53 11.85
C LEU A 282 1.83 -6.32 11.94
N TRP A 283 1.29 -5.15 12.30
CA TRP A 283 2.08 -3.93 12.53
C TRP A 283 2.23 -3.65 14.02
N GLN A 284 3.42 -3.21 14.41
CA GLN A 284 3.70 -2.65 15.72
C GLN A 284 3.67 -1.12 15.66
N GLN A 285 3.31 -0.50 16.77
CA GLN A 285 3.32 0.95 16.94
C GLN A 285 4.31 1.32 18.04
N MET A 286 5.00 2.44 17.88
CA MET A 286 5.97 2.90 18.86
C MET A 286 5.70 4.34 19.25
N VAL A 287 5.83 4.61 20.54
CA VAL A 287 5.56 5.93 21.11
C VAL A 287 6.71 6.35 22.02
N MET A 288 7.27 7.51 21.75
CA MET A 288 8.32 8.11 22.58
C MET A 288 7.73 9.24 23.42
N GLU A 289 7.77 9.08 24.73
CA GLU A 289 7.22 10.01 25.71
C GLU A 289 8.28 10.98 26.23
N PHE A 290 8.22 12.23 25.79
CA PHE A 290 9.07 13.31 26.29
C PHE A 290 8.33 14.14 27.36
N GLU A 291 9.03 15.05 28.03
CA GLU A 291 8.50 15.87 29.12
C GLU A 291 7.26 16.68 28.69
N HIS A 292 7.32 17.29 27.50
CA HIS A 292 6.30 18.23 27.01
C HIS A 292 5.50 17.72 25.81
N GLY A 293 5.72 16.48 25.38
CA GLY A 293 5.03 15.96 24.22
C GLY A 293 5.40 14.52 23.90
N VAL A 294 4.74 14.00 22.88
CA VAL A 294 4.88 12.63 22.43
C VAL A 294 5.26 12.62 20.95
N ILE A 295 6.18 11.73 20.58
CA ILE A 295 6.46 11.37 19.18
C ILE A 295 5.84 10.00 18.92
N VAL A 296 5.00 9.91 17.90
CA VAL A 296 4.46 8.62 17.41
C VAL A 296 5.21 8.20 16.16
N VAL A 297 5.56 6.92 16.07
CA VAL A 297 6.23 6.31 14.92
C VAL A 297 5.20 5.63 14.03
N ASP A 298 5.25 5.96 12.74
CA ASP A 298 4.35 5.46 11.70
C ASP A 298 2.85 5.68 11.98
N ALA A 299 2.09 5.46 10.94
CA ALA A 299 0.70 5.85 10.76
C ALA A 299 -0.05 4.83 9.88
N PRO A 300 0.01 3.51 10.20
CA PRO A 300 -0.71 2.48 9.47
C PRO A 300 -2.21 2.78 9.43
N PRO A 301 -2.91 2.43 8.34
CA PRO A 301 -4.34 2.70 8.23
C PRO A 301 -5.11 2.10 9.41
N HIS A 302 -6.09 2.86 9.90
CA HIS A 302 -7.01 2.52 11.02
C HIS A 302 -6.41 2.35 12.42
N GLN A 303 -5.09 2.29 12.61
CA GLN A 303 -4.51 2.22 13.97
C GLN A 303 -4.42 3.59 14.64
N ASN A 304 -4.21 4.65 13.84
CA ASN A 304 -3.88 5.98 14.33
C ASN A 304 -4.87 6.53 15.35
N GLN A 305 -6.17 6.45 15.08
CA GLN A 305 -7.19 6.92 16.02
C GLN A 305 -7.14 6.17 17.37
N LEU A 306 -6.81 4.87 17.34
CA LEU A 306 -6.64 4.06 18.56
C LEU A 306 -5.37 4.47 19.31
N VAL A 307 -4.26 4.72 18.61
CA VAL A 307 -3.00 5.20 19.22
C VAL A 307 -3.18 6.61 19.79
N ILE A 308 -3.79 7.54 19.06
CA ILE A 308 -4.12 8.90 19.52
C ILE A 308 -4.97 8.82 20.79
N LYS A 309 -6.00 7.96 20.79
CA LYS A 309 -6.84 7.75 21.97
C LYS A 309 -6.03 7.20 23.14
N TRP A 310 -5.20 6.19 22.93
CA TRP A 310 -4.36 5.61 23.97
C TRP A 310 -3.40 6.65 24.56
N VAL A 311 -2.70 7.43 23.74
CA VAL A 311 -1.77 8.48 24.21
C VAL A 311 -2.51 9.51 25.08
N ASN A 312 -3.69 9.96 24.64
CA ASN A 312 -4.49 10.92 25.39
C ASN A 312 -4.97 10.38 26.75
N ASP A 313 -5.40 9.11 26.79
CA ASP A 313 -5.94 8.49 27.99
C ASP A 313 -4.83 8.07 28.99
N ALA A 314 -3.75 7.47 28.48
CA ALA A 314 -2.67 6.88 29.27
C ALA A 314 -1.58 7.89 29.64
N LEU A 315 -1.05 8.62 28.64
CA LEU A 315 0.11 9.52 28.84
C LEU A 315 -0.34 10.94 29.17
N LYS A 316 -1.54 11.34 28.75
CA LYS A 316 -2.13 12.68 28.99
C LYS A 316 -1.21 13.82 28.54
N LYS A 317 -0.50 13.59 27.43
CA LYS A 317 0.42 14.53 26.79
C LYS A 317 0.00 14.76 25.35
N PRO A 318 0.24 15.95 24.79
CA PRO A 318 -0.01 16.20 23.39
C PRO A 318 0.95 15.39 22.51
N ILE A 319 0.45 14.86 21.40
CA ILE A 319 1.28 14.36 20.31
C ILE A 319 1.83 15.58 19.57
N THR A 320 3.13 15.81 19.69
CA THR A 320 3.77 17.00 19.11
C THR A 320 4.44 16.68 17.79
N HIS A 321 4.87 15.43 17.59
CA HIS A 321 5.49 15.00 16.35
C HIS A 321 4.97 13.62 15.93
N PHE A 322 4.99 13.44 14.63
CA PHE A 322 4.81 12.18 13.93
C PHE A 322 6.10 11.93 13.16
N TRP A 323 6.67 10.74 13.30
CA TRP A 323 7.84 10.33 12.52
C TRP A 323 7.46 9.13 11.64
N PRO A 324 7.31 9.34 10.33
CA PRO A 324 7.26 8.26 9.35
C PRO A 324 8.68 7.70 9.14
N THR A 325 8.84 6.39 9.24
CA THR A 325 10.08 5.70 8.89
C THR A 325 10.42 5.91 7.42
N HIS A 326 9.42 5.86 6.55
CA HIS A 326 9.49 6.15 5.11
C HIS A 326 8.09 6.35 4.51
N HIS A 327 7.97 6.64 3.20
CA HIS A 327 6.71 6.99 2.56
C HIS A 327 5.75 5.84 2.24
N HIS A 328 6.09 4.56 2.47
CA HIS A 328 5.17 3.49 2.08
C HIS A 328 3.86 3.57 2.86
N HIS A 329 2.78 3.20 2.19
CA HIS A 329 1.44 3.53 2.70
C HIS A 329 0.98 2.63 3.84
N ASP A 330 1.57 1.46 4.03
CA ASP A 330 1.30 0.63 5.22
C ASP A 330 1.88 1.27 6.48
N HIS A 331 2.84 2.20 6.34
CA HIS A 331 3.39 3.00 7.43
C HIS A 331 2.79 4.41 7.51
N THR A 332 2.09 4.89 6.49
CA THR A 332 1.84 6.34 6.38
C THR A 332 0.45 6.76 5.93
N TYR A 333 -0.41 5.82 5.53
CA TYR A 333 -1.70 6.17 4.93
C TYR A 333 -2.52 7.13 5.79
N ALA A 334 -2.48 6.96 7.11
CA ALA A 334 -3.24 7.78 8.06
C ALA A 334 -2.45 8.99 8.62
N ALA A 335 -1.32 9.37 8.02
CA ALA A 335 -0.46 10.47 8.50
C ALA A 335 -1.22 11.81 8.65
N LYS A 336 -2.22 12.05 7.78
CA LYS A 336 -3.08 13.24 7.84
C LYS A 336 -3.74 13.43 9.20
N GLU A 337 -4.11 12.35 9.89
CA GLU A 337 -4.76 12.44 11.21
C GLU A 337 -3.85 13.05 12.28
N PHE A 338 -2.54 12.79 12.21
CA PHE A 338 -1.57 13.43 13.12
C PHE A 338 -1.37 14.91 12.79
N VAL A 339 -1.37 15.27 11.50
CA VAL A 339 -1.31 16.67 11.07
C VAL A 339 -2.54 17.45 11.55
N GLU A 340 -3.73 16.87 11.48
CA GLU A 340 -4.99 17.49 11.91
C GLU A 340 -5.01 17.83 13.42
N ILE A 341 -4.33 17.04 14.25
CA ILE A 341 -4.16 17.35 15.69
C ILE A 341 -2.96 18.27 15.99
N GLY A 342 -2.26 18.74 14.96
CA GLY A 342 -1.18 19.71 15.05
C GLY A 342 0.22 19.13 15.25
N ALA A 343 0.40 17.82 15.06
CA ALA A 343 1.72 17.21 15.11
C ALA A 343 2.57 17.62 13.88
N LYS A 344 3.87 17.80 14.09
CA LYS A 344 4.83 18.06 13.02
C LYS A 344 5.39 16.75 12.48
N ILE A 345 5.63 16.68 11.17
CA ILE A 345 6.24 15.51 10.52
C ILE A 345 7.76 15.65 10.56
N ILE A 346 8.45 14.68 11.15
CA ILE A 346 9.92 14.58 11.09
C ILE A 346 10.27 13.84 9.80
N THR A 347 10.94 14.50 8.84
CA THR A 347 11.16 13.91 7.51
C THR A 347 12.52 14.30 6.93
N PRO A 348 13.18 13.40 6.18
CA PRO A 348 14.35 13.79 5.40
C PRO A 348 13.93 14.74 4.28
N LYS A 349 14.88 15.56 3.83
CA LYS A 349 14.67 16.58 2.80
C LYS A 349 14.13 16.01 1.48
N VAL A 350 14.50 14.78 1.13
CA VAL A 350 14.10 14.13 -0.12
C VAL A 350 12.59 13.89 -0.19
N ALA A 351 11.93 13.61 0.94
CA ALA A 351 10.48 13.33 1.00
C ALA A 351 9.61 14.58 1.22
N VAL A 352 10.20 15.77 1.36
CA VAL A 352 9.43 17.02 1.54
C VAL A 352 8.32 17.20 0.50
N PRO A 353 8.53 16.94 -0.82
CA PRO A 353 7.46 17.08 -1.79
C PRO A 353 6.30 16.09 -1.58
N HIS A 354 6.56 14.88 -1.09
CA HIS A 354 5.55 13.88 -0.77
C HIS A 354 4.67 14.37 0.40
N TRP A 355 5.29 14.79 1.50
CA TRP A 355 4.55 15.28 2.67
C TRP A 355 3.82 16.60 2.46
N SER A 356 4.22 17.36 1.43
CA SER A 356 3.56 18.62 1.07
C SER A 356 2.17 18.42 0.47
N TYR A 357 1.78 17.20 0.10
CA TYR A 357 0.41 16.89 -0.34
C TYR A 357 -0.60 16.98 0.80
N ILE A 358 -0.19 16.75 2.05
CA ILE A 358 -1.08 16.80 3.21
C ILE A 358 -1.30 18.27 3.60
N PRO A 359 -2.53 18.82 3.47
CA PRO A 359 -2.78 20.22 3.76
C PRO A 359 -2.49 20.57 5.23
N GLY A 360 -1.72 21.63 5.46
CA GLY A 360 -1.39 22.11 6.81
C GLY A 360 -0.22 21.39 7.48
N ALA A 361 0.42 20.43 6.82
CA ALA A 361 1.60 19.75 7.34
C ALA A 361 2.73 20.73 7.67
N GLN A 362 3.26 20.62 8.89
CA GLN A 362 4.48 21.30 9.33
C GLN A 362 5.60 20.28 9.37
N LEU A 363 6.75 20.60 8.77
CA LEU A 363 7.84 19.64 8.57
C LEU A 363 9.07 20.06 9.40
N GLU A 364 9.60 19.11 10.18
CA GLU A 364 10.94 19.18 10.77
C GLU A 364 11.89 18.45 9.82
N ILE A 365 12.61 19.23 9.01
CA ILE A 365 13.37 18.72 7.86
C ILE A 365 14.82 18.46 8.26
N PHE A 366 15.34 17.29 7.91
CA PHE A 366 16.76 16.96 8.10
C PHE A 366 17.39 16.35 6.84
N GLY A 367 18.70 16.08 6.89
CA GLY A 367 19.47 15.51 5.79
C GLY A 367 20.45 14.48 6.33
N ASN A 368 21.69 14.48 5.83
CA ASN A 368 22.72 13.57 6.33
C ASN A 368 23.08 13.80 7.81
N GLU A 369 22.92 15.04 8.31
CA GLU A 369 22.97 15.30 9.74
C GLU A 369 21.64 14.89 10.37
N PRO A 370 21.64 14.02 11.40
CA PRO A 370 20.42 13.51 11.97
C PRO A 370 19.61 14.61 12.66
N PHE A 371 18.28 14.52 12.58
CA PHE A 371 17.42 15.31 13.47
C PHE A 371 17.57 14.76 14.89
N VAL A 372 17.71 15.63 15.88
CA VAL A 372 17.86 15.23 17.29
C VAL A 372 16.76 15.87 18.12
N TYR A 373 15.95 15.05 18.78
CA TYR A 373 14.96 15.47 19.75
C TYR A 373 15.36 14.97 21.14
N LYS A 374 15.52 15.89 22.10
CA LYS A 374 16.06 15.60 23.44
C LYS A 374 15.31 16.36 24.53
N ASP A 375 15.12 15.71 25.66
CA ASP A 375 14.81 16.34 26.94
C ASP A 375 15.78 15.84 28.04
N ASP A 376 15.44 16.03 29.31
CA ASP A 376 16.28 15.63 30.45
C ASP A 376 16.32 14.10 30.68
N THR A 377 15.43 13.33 30.05
CA THR A 377 15.26 11.89 30.25
C THR A 377 15.69 11.06 29.04
N LEU A 378 15.37 11.52 27.83
CA LEU A 378 15.47 10.76 26.59
C LEU A 378 16.10 11.62 25.49
N GLN A 379 16.81 10.96 24.57
CA GLN A 379 17.20 11.55 23.29
C GLN A 379 16.91 10.55 22.18
N ALA A 380 16.19 10.99 21.16
CA ALA A 380 15.97 10.29 19.90
C ALA A 380 16.75 11.00 18.78
N ARG A 381 17.41 10.21 17.92
CA ARG A 381 18.12 10.68 16.74
C ARG A 381 17.57 9.98 15.52
N PHE A 382 17.22 10.74 14.50
CA PHE A 382 16.60 10.24 13.27
C PHE A 382 17.61 10.36 12.14
N HIS A 383 17.93 9.22 11.53
CA HIS A 383 19.04 9.06 10.60
C HIS A 383 18.50 8.84 9.19
N TRP A 384 19.16 9.43 8.20
CA TRP A 384 18.85 9.25 6.79
C TRP A 384 20.15 9.27 5.98
N SER A 385 20.23 8.42 4.96
CA SER A 385 21.31 8.42 3.97
C SER A 385 20.75 8.53 2.56
N GLN A 386 21.53 9.14 1.67
CA GLN A 386 21.14 9.29 0.27
C GLN A 386 20.97 7.95 -0.45
N GLU A 387 21.79 6.96 -0.09
CA GLU A 387 21.59 5.56 -0.50
C GLU A 387 20.68 4.92 0.55
N GLY A 388 19.37 5.10 0.38
CA GLY A 388 18.37 4.52 1.27
C GLY A 388 18.24 3.02 1.04
N VAL A 389 18.06 2.26 2.13
CA VAL A 389 18.07 0.80 2.15
C VAL A 389 16.82 0.24 1.45
N HIS A 390 15.64 0.67 1.89
CA HIS A 390 14.33 0.19 1.43
C HIS A 390 13.64 1.14 0.45
N SER A 391 13.72 2.44 0.73
CA SER A 391 13.19 3.54 -0.09
C SER A 391 14.14 4.73 -0.12
N ASP A 392 13.93 5.69 -1.03
CA ASP A 392 14.77 6.90 -1.16
C ASP A 392 14.73 7.80 0.08
N ASP A 393 13.66 7.71 0.85
CA ASP A 393 13.42 8.43 2.09
C ASP A 393 13.49 7.56 3.34
N PHE A 394 14.00 6.33 3.23
CA PHE A 394 14.13 5.42 4.37
C PHE A 394 14.94 6.04 5.52
N THR A 395 14.35 6.03 6.70
CA THR A 395 14.96 6.52 7.94
C THR A 395 14.83 5.50 9.06
N TYR A 396 15.79 5.53 9.97
CA TYR A 396 15.74 4.78 11.22
C TYR A 396 16.09 5.72 12.38
N ALA A 397 15.74 5.35 13.60
CA ALA A 397 16.03 6.14 14.79
C ALA A 397 16.86 5.37 15.82
N THR A 398 17.73 6.08 16.51
CA THR A 398 18.41 5.57 17.72
C THR A 398 17.93 6.33 18.93
N ILE A 399 17.65 5.61 20.01
CA ILE A 399 17.08 6.16 21.22
C ILE A 399 17.91 5.71 22.42
N THR A 400 18.25 6.69 23.25
CA THR A 400 19.08 6.53 24.44
C THR A 400 18.54 7.41 25.55
N LYS A 401 19.04 7.22 26.78
CA LYS A 401 18.87 8.21 27.85
C LYS A 401 19.45 9.55 27.38
N ALA A 402 18.95 10.66 27.92
CA ALA A 402 19.43 12.00 27.57
C ALA A 402 20.95 12.15 27.66
N ASN A 403 21.58 11.55 28.68
CA ASN A 403 23.04 11.56 28.88
C ASN A 403 23.51 10.13 29.15
N PRO A 404 23.71 9.31 28.11
CA PRO A 404 24.01 7.90 28.26
C PRO A 404 25.49 7.68 28.62
N ARG A 405 25.77 6.60 29.34
CA ARG A 405 27.12 6.04 29.51
C ARG A 405 27.41 5.07 28.38
N CYS A 406 28.69 4.78 28.12
CA CYS A 406 29.08 3.93 27.00
C CYS A 406 28.44 2.52 27.04
N ASN A 407 28.17 1.99 28.24
CA ASN A 407 27.56 0.67 28.44
C ASN A 407 26.05 0.73 28.69
N ASP A 408 25.40 1.89 28.54
CA ASP A 408 23.93 1.96 28.59
C ASP A 408 23.32 1.25 27.37
N SER A 409 22.02 1.01 27.44
CA SER A 409 21.27 0.45 26.33
C SER A 409 20.98 1.50 25.25
N MET A 410 20.79 1.01 24.03
CA MET A 410 20.35 1.77 22.87
C MET A 410 19.23 0.99 22.19
N VAL A 411 18.09 1.63 21.98
CA VAL A 411 17.01 1.10 21.16
C VAL A 411 17.17 1.66 19.75
N ILE A 412 16.98 0.81 18.75
CA ILE A 412 16.98 1.17 17.34
C ILE A 412 15.59 0.90 16.79
N ILE A 413 14.94 1.90 16.22
CA ILE A 413 13.64 1.75 15.56
C ILE A 413 13.84 1.86 14.05
N GLU A 414 13.29 0.92 13.31
CA GLU A 414 13.36 0.83 11.85
C GLU A 414 12.15 0.07 11.30
N ALA A 415 11.90 0.21 10.01
CA ALA A 415 10.89 -0.54 9.27
C ALA A 415 11.50 -1.20 8.03
N ASP A 416 11.10 -2.43 7.75
CA ASP A 416 11.35 -3.15 6.49
C ASP A 416 12.80 -3.47 6.11
N ALA A 417 13.80 -2.89 6.76
CA ALA A 417 15.19 -3.28 6.55
C ALA A 417 15.50 -4.64 7.20
N TRP A 418 14.89 -4.93 8.35
CA TRP A 418 14.93 -6.25 8.98
C TRP A 418 13.70 -6.49 9.87
N SER A 419 12.89 -7.49 9.51
CA SER A 419 11.64 -7.81 10.22
C SER A 419 11.74 -9.13 11.03
N PRO A 420 12.51 -9.20 12.14
CA PRO A 420 12.69 -10.44 12.88
C PRO A 420 11.41 -10.94 13.55
N GLY A 421 11.17 -12.25 13.48
CA GLY A 421 10.06 -12.91 14.19
C GLY A 421 8.71 -12.89 13.48
N ILE A 422 8.61 -12.28 12.29
CA ILE A 422 7.43 -12.38 11.44
C ILE A 422 7.53 -13.65 10.57
N VAL A 423 6.44 -14.42 10.47
CA VAL A 423 6.39 -15.65 9.66
C VAL A 423 5.86 -15.29 8.27
N GLY A 424 6.57 -15.70 7.21
CA GLY A 424 6.20 -15.36 5.82
C GLY A 424 6.69 -13.99 5.35
N PHE A 425 7.59 -13.36 6.12
CA PHE A 425 8.49 -12.34 5.62
C PHE A 425 9.90 -12.94 5.64
N GLU A 426 10.38 -13.46 4.52
CA GLU A 426 11.72 -14.05 4.48
C GLU A 426 12.80 -12.98 4.67
N PHE A 427 13.88 -13.36 5.35
CA PHE A 427 15.03 -12.50 5.60
C PHE A 427 15.72 -12.11 4.28
N ASP A 428 15.62 -10.84 3.88
CA ASP A 428 16.40 -10.30 2.77
C ASP A 428 17.82 -9.97 3.24
N GLN A 429 18.78 -10.83 2.86
CA GLN A 429 20.16 -10.66 3.26
C GLN A 429 20.84 -9.43 2.63
N ALA A 430 20.45 -9.04 1.41
CA ALA A 430 21.08 -7.92 0.71
C ALA A 430 20.67 -6.60 1.40
N GLU A 431 19.38 -6.45 1.64
CA GLU A 431 18.81 -5.29 2.31
C GLU A 431 19.32 -5.15 3.76
N ALA A 432 19.28 -6.25 4.51
CA ALA A 432 19.85 -6.33 5.85
C ALA A 432 21.34 -5.93 5.89
N LEU A 433 22.14 -6.36 4.90
CA LEU A 433 23.55 -5.99 4.81
C LEU A 433 23.76 -4.50 4.47
N ASP A 434 22.92 -3.93 3.63
CA ASP A 434 22.98 -2.50 3.30
C ASP A 434 22.62 -1.65 4.51
N TRP A 435 21.63 -2.05 5.30
CA TRP A 435 21.34 -1.41 6.58
C TRP A 435 22.46 -1.57 7.60
N VAL A 436 23.07 -2.77 7.72
CA VAL A 436 24.24 -2.98 8.57
C VAL A 436 25.37 -2.00 8.23
N ARG A 437 25.63 -1.74 6.94
CA ARG A 437 26.65 -0.75 6.53
C ARG A 437 26.29 0.66 6.95
N GLN A 438 25.01 1.03 6.85
CA GLN A 438 24.52 2.34 7.31
C GLN A 438 24.75 2.52 8.81
N ILE A 439 24.32 1.57 9.64
CA ILE A 439 24.47 1.66 11.10
C ILE A 439 25.94 1.52 11.56
N VAL A 440 26.82 0.86 10.79
CA VAL A 440 28.28 0.91 11.02
C VAL A 440 28.79 2.34 10.82
N ALA A 441 28.41 3.00 9.73
CA ALA A 441 28.86 4.35 9.43
C ALA A 441 28.41 5.36 10.48
N ASP A 442 27.23 5.15 11.06
CA ASP A 442 26.69 5.99 12.13
C ASP A 442 27.31 5.69 13.52
N GLY A 443 28.00 4.55 13.70
CA GLY A 443 28.60 4.15 14.97
C GLY A 443 27.59 3.60 15.99
N VAL A 444 26.54 2.93 15.51
CA VAL A 444 25.48 2.35 16.37
C VAL A 444 26.08 1.32 17.34
N ALA A 445 25.59 1.32 18.58
CA ALA A 445 26.12 0.46 19.62
C ALA A 445 25.82 -1.03 19.33
N ARG A 446 26.84 -1.88 19.46
CA ARG A 446 26.73 -3.33 19.17
C ARG A 446 25.67 -4.02 20.04
N ASN A 447 25.53 -3.58 21.29
CA ASN A 447 24.58 -4.13 22.27
C ASN A 447 23.16 -3.55 22.12
N GLY A 448 22.87 -2.85 21.03
CA GLY A 448 21.56 -2.28 20.78
C GLY A 448 20.46 -3.34 20.60
N ILE A 449 19.22 -2.93 20.83
CA ILE A 449 18.04 -3.75 20.60
C ILE A 449 17.25 -3.10 19.45
N VAL A 450 17.01 -3.84 18.38
CA VAL A 450 16.17 -3.42 17.27
C VAL A 450 14.72 -3.65 17.65
N TRP A 451 13.90 -2.62 17.52
CA TRP A 451 12.46 -2.67 17.62
C TRP A 451 11.94 -2.41 16.20
N PRO A 452 11.63 -3.47 15.44
CA PRO A 452 11.13 -3.33 14.08
C PRO A 452 9.64 -2.98 14.09
N ILE A 453 9.16 -2.26 13.08
CA ILE A 453 7.71 -2.02 12.89
C ILE A 453 6.99 -3.32 12.54
N HIS A 454 7.66 -4.20 11.79
CA HIS A 454 7.19 -5.53 11.47
C HIS A 454 8.00 -6.58 12.23
N GLY A 455 7.36 -7.33 13.13
CA GLY A 455 8.02 -8.40 13.88
C GLY A 455 8.13 -8.13 15.37
N SER A 456 9.27 -8.51 15.97
CA SER A 456 9.48 -8.51 17.42
C SER A 456 10.81 -7.88 17.84
N PRO A 457 10.87 -7.18 18.99
CA PRO A 457 12.11 -6.66 19.53
C PRO A 457 13.21 -7.72 19.64
N THR A 458 14.35 -7.46 19.02
CA THR A 458 15.43 -8.44 18.83
C THR A 458 16.80 -7.81 19.06
N PRO A 459 17.76 -8.49 19.72
CA PRO A 459 19.12 -7.97 19.85
C PRO A 459 19.79 -7.77 18.48
N LEU A 460 20.42 -6.62 18.28
CA LEU A 460 21.10 -6.29 17.02
C LEU A 460 22.22 -7.29 16.67
N THR A 461 22.80 -7.96 17.67
CA THR A 461 23.81 -9.00 17.46
C THR A 461 23.30 -10.19 16.64
N GLU A 462 22.00 -10.49 16.70
CA GLU A 462 21.41 -11.57 15.89
C GLU A 462 21.46 -11.24 14.39
N LEU A 463 21.24 -9.98 14.00
CA LEU A 463 21.41 -9.53 12.61
C LEU A 463 22.83 -9.77 12.11
N PHE A 464 23.84 -9.51 12.95
CA PHE A 464 25.25 -9.74 12.58
C PHE A 464 25.57 -11.23 12.42
N GLU A 465 24.97 -12.08 13.23
CA GLU A 465 25.08 -13.54 13.09
C GLU A 465 24.42 -14.04 11.81
N LEU A 466 23.22 -13.53 11.49
CA LEU A 466 22.47 -13.86 10.27
C LEU A 466 23.21 -13.41 9.00
N THR A 467 23.75 -12.19 9.00
CA THR A 467 24.48 -11.63 7.86
C THR A 467 25.91 -12.12 7.74
N GLY A 468 26.48 -12.66 8.84
CA GLY A 468 27.91 -12.99 8.94
C GLY A 468 28.83 -11.77 8.97
N TYR A 469 28.30 -10.58 9.26
CA TYR A 469 29.07 -9.33 9.26
C TYR A 469 29.91 -9.19 10.54
N GLU A 470 31.22 -8.95 10.40
CA GLU A 470 32.12 -8.69 11.53
C GLU A 470 31.94 -7.24 12.02
N TYR A 471 30.89 -7.03 12.82
CA TYR A 471 30.53 -5.69 13.28
C TYR A 471 31.55 -5.14 14.31
N PRO A 472 31.95 -3.85 14.23
CA PRO A 472 32.85 -3.25 15.21
C PRO A 472 32.33 -3.33 16.65
N ASN A 473 33.23 -3.23 17.62
CA ASN A 473 32.86 -3.30 19.04
C ASN A 473 32.41 -1.93 19.58
N TYR A 474 31.47 -1.30 18.88
CA TYR A 474 30.93 0.01 19.24
C TYR A 474 30.08 -0.06 20.50
N SER A 475 30.29 0.93 21.36
CA SER A 475 29.51 1.28 22.53
C SER A 475 28.63 2.48 22.23
N VAL A 476 27.74 2.86 23.15
CA VAL A 476 26.91 4.08 22.97
C VAL A 476 27.77 5.33 22.75
N CYS A 477 28.96 5.40 23.33
CA CYS A 477 29.87 6.54 23.19
C CYS A 477 30.56 6.62 21.81
N ASP A 478 30.48 5.56 21.00
CA ASP A 478 31.09 5.52 19.67
C ASP A 478 30.16 6.05 18.57
N MET A 479 28.94 6.50 18.92
CA MET A 479 28.01 7.15 17.99
C MET A 479 28.68 8.34 17.31
N MET A 480 28.80 8.26 15.98
CA MET A 480 29.49 9.26 15.15
C MET A 480 28.51 10.23 14.49
N SER A 481 27.25 9.83 14.35
CA SER A 481 26.22 10.58 13.63
C SER A 481 25.59 11.67 14.50
N GLY A 482 25.72 12.92 14.09
CA GLY A 482 25.16 14.10 14.77
C GLY A 482 26.02 14.67 15.91
N PRO A 483 25.48 15.60 16.72
CA PRO A 483 26.21 16.24 17.82
C PRO A 483 26.61 15.22 18.91
N PRO A 484 27.56 15.53 19.80
CA PRO A 484 27.87 14.66 20.95
C PRO A 484 26.63 14.27 21.75
N LEU A 485 26.60 13.05 22.31
CA LEU A 485 25.48 12.58 23.13
C LEU A 485 25.36 13.35 24.46
N CYS A 486 26.45 13.94 24.94
CA CYS A 486 26.56 14.70 26.20
C CYS A 486 27.27 16.04 25.98
#